data_AF-A0A2M7FU94-F1
#
_entry.id   AF-A0A2M7FU94-F1
#
_cell.length_a   1.000
_cell.length_b   1.000
_cell.length_c   1.000
_cell.angle_alpha   90.00
_cell.angle_beta   90.00
_cell.angle_gamma   90.00
#
_symmetry.space_group_name_H-M   'P 1'
#
loop_
_entity.id
_entity.type
_entity.pdbx_description
1 polymer ?
#
loop_
_entity_poly.entity_id
_entity_poly.type
_entity_poly.pdbx_seq_one_letter_code
_entity_poly.pdbx_strand_id
1 'polypeptide(L)'
;MGFCLWGAMSLEAETAQPLDASAERARIAQQRTEQEAIFALAEVACYRRFAVSDCLRDARKSRRIALDELRRQEIVLNDEERRLKASQAVQRIQNNISQQAPAGAVQ
;
A
#
# COMPACT_ATOMS: atom_id res chain seq x y z
N MET A 1 8.10 35.82 38.12
CA MET A 1 6.74 35.72 37.55
C MET A 1 6.85 35.72 36.03
N GLY A 2 6.17 34.81 35.34
CA GLY A 2 6.10 34.71 33.86
C GLY A 2 6.59 33.36 33.34
N PHE A 3 6.00 32.23 33.75
CA PHE A 3 4.88 31.54 33.07
C PHE A 3 5.15 31.13 31.60
N CYS A 4 5.40 29.83 31.46
CA CYS A 4 5.17 28.90 30.35
C CYS A 4 4.66 29.45 29.01
N LEU A 5 5.40 29.19 27.93
CA LEU A 5 4.84 28.94 26.61
C LEU A 5 5.56 27.74 25.96
N TRP A 6 5.27 26.55 26.50
CA TRP A 6 5.32 25.31 25.71
C TRP A 6 4.28 25.46 24.61
N GLY A 7 4.75 25.74 23.39
CA GLY A 7 3.91 25.72 22.20
C GLY A 7 3.38 24.31 21.99
N ALA A 8 2.08 24.15 22.24
CA ALA A 8 1.33 23.00 21.76
C ALA A 8 1.28 23.11 20.22
N MET A 9 2.19 22.44 19.54
CA MET A 9 2.01 22.11 18.14
C MET A 9 0.93 21.02 18.09
N SER A 10 -0.32 21.45 17.85
CA SER A 10 -1.39 20.56 17.43
C SER A 10 -0.94 19.90 16.13
N LEU A 11 -0.78 18.57 16.18
CA LEU A 11 -0.62 17.76 14.99
C LEU A 11 -2.03 17.37 14.57
N GLU A 12 -2.62 18.12 13.65
CA GLU A 12 -3.82 17.71 12.95
C GLU A 12 -3.56 16.33 12.34
N ALA A 13 -4.23 15.32 12.86
CA ALA A 13 -4.28 14.01 12.25
C ALA A 13 -5.04 14.17 10.93
N GLU A 14 -4.29 14.29 9.83
CA GLU A 14 -4.82 14.18 8.48
C GLU A 14 -5.67 12.90 8.44
N THR A 15 -6.99 13.07 8.39
CA THR A 15 -7.91 11.94 8.34
C THR A 15 -7.71 11.26 7.00
N ALA A 16 -6.85 10.24 6.98
CA ALA A 16 -6.66 9.38 5.83
C ALA A 16 -8.04 8.85 5.44
N GLN A 17 -8.57 9.35 4.32
CA GLN A 17 -9.78 8.80 3.73
C GLN A 17 -9.51 7.31 3.49
N PRO A 18 -10.47 6.41 3.79
CA PRO A 18 -10.27 5.00 3.54
C PRO A 18 -10.05 4.81 2.04
N LEU A 19 -8.79 4.59 1.66
CA LEU A 19 -8.42 4.18 0.31
C LEU A 19 -9.27 2.96 -0.04
N ASP A 20 -9.99 3.03 -1.17
CA ASP A 20 -10.62 1.84 -1.71
C ASP A 20 -9.51 0.89 -2.17
N ALA A 21 -9.11 0.00 -1.26
CA ALA A 21 -8.03 -0.94 -1.49
C ALA A 21 -8.32 -1.86 -2.70
N SER A 22 -9.60 -2.05 -3.06
CA SER A 22 -9.95 -2.80 -4.26
C SER A 22 -9.65 -2.02 -5.54
N ALA A 23 -10.01 -0.74 -5.57
CA ALA A 23 -9.70 0.17 -6.68
C ALA A 23 -8.18 0.36 -6.84
N GLU A 24 -7.45 0.53 -5.74
CA GLU A 24 -5.99 0.70 -5.82
C GLU A 24 -5.29 -0.57 -6.30
N ARG A 25 -5.74 -1.76 -5.85
CA ARG A 25 -5.25 -3.04 -6.40
C ARG A 25 -5.50 -3.15 -7.89
N ALA A 26 -6.69 -2.79 -8.36
CA ALA A 26 -7.02 -2.83 -9.78
C ALA A 26 -6.13 -1.87 -10.59
N ARG A 27 -5.89 -0.66 -10.06
CA ARG A 27 -4.98 0.32 -10.66
C ARG A 27 -3.55 -0.19 -10.73
N ILE A 28 -3.02 -0.77 -9.65
CA ILE A 28 -1.66 -1.34 -9.67
C ILE A 28 -1.58 -2.51 -10.66
N ALA A 29 -2.57 -3.40 -10.69
CA ALA A 29 -2.61 -4.50 -11.64
C ALA A 29 -2.61 -4.01 -13.10
N GLN A 30 -3.40 -2.99 -13.42
CA GLN A 30 -3.40 -2.35 -14.73
C GLN A 30 -2.04 -1.74 -15.07
N GLN A 31 -1.38 -1.08 -14.12
CA GLN A 31 -0.06 -0.51 -14.36
C GLN A 31 0.98 -1.58 -14.59
N ARG A 32 0.90 -2.72 -13.90
CA ARG A 32 1.81 -3.85 -14.17
C ARG A 32 1.67 -4.35 -15.59
N THR A 33 0.45 -4.54 -16.08
CA THR A 33 0.22 -4.99 -17.46
C THR A 33 0.70 -3.96 -18.48
N GLU A 34 0.52 -2.68 -18.20
CA GLU A 34 1.06 -1.58 -19.02
C GLU A 34 2.58 -1.60 -19.08
N GLN A 35 3.27 -1.74 -17.94
CA GLN A 35 4.74 -1.81 -17.91
C GLN A 35 5.28 -3.05 -18.65
N GLU A 36 4.56 -4.17 -18.61
CA GLU A 36 4.91 -5.36 -19.39
C GLU A 36 4.72 -5.14 -20.89
N ALA A 37 3.64 -4.47 -21.31
CA ALA A 37 3.43 -4.09 -22.70
C ALA A 37 4.51 -3.13 -23.21
N ILE A 38 4.89 -2.13 -22.40
CA ILE A 38 6.01 -1.21 -22.72
C ILE A 38 7.30 -2.00 -22.92
N PHE A 39 7.60 -2.95 -22.03
CA PHE A 39 8.78 -3.79 -22.16
C PHE A 39 8.75 -4.65 -23.43
N ALA A 40 7.63 -5.27 -23.76
CA ALA A 40 7.49 -6.09 -24.97
C ALA A 40 7.74 -5.26 -26.24
N LEU A 41 7.21 -4.03 -26.31
CA LEU A 41 7.47 -3.10 -27.41
C LEU A 41 8.96 -2.70 -27.46
N ALA A 42 9.57 -2.45 -26.30
CA ALA A 42 10.99 -2.13 -26.21
C ALA A 42 11.88 -3.29 -26.68
N GLU A 43 11.55 -4.54 -26.35
CA GLU A 43 12.28 -5.72 -26.85
C GLU A 43 12.26 -5.79 -28.38
N VAL A 44 11.08 -5.64 -29.00
CA VAL A 44 10.94 -5.62 -30.46
C VAL A 44 11.77 -4.48 -31.07
N ALA A 45 11.77 -3.30 -30.45
CA ALA A 45 12.58 -2.18 -30.90
C ALA A 45 14.09 -2.46 -30.77
N CYS A 46 14.53 -3.13 -29.69
CA CYS A 46 15.94 -3.45 -29.47
C CYS A 46 16.51 -4.36 -30.56
N TYR A 47 15.74 -5.34 -31.04
CA TYR A 47 16.19 -6.24 -32.11
C TYR A 47 16.42 -5.54 -33.47
N ARG A 48 15.97 -4.29 -33.62
CA ARG A 48 16.23 -3.48 -34.83
C ARG A 48 17.49 -2.62 -34.72
N ARG A 49 18.20 -2.66 -33.58
CA ARG A 49 19.39 -1.84 -33.31
C ARG A 49 20.66 -2.67 -33.49
N PHE A 50 21.79 -2.00 -33.73
CA PHE A 50 23.09 -2.67 -33.78
C PHE A 50 23.57 -3.14 -32.40
N ALA A 51 23.39 -2.32 -31.35
CA ALA A 51 23.75 -2.65 -29.97
C ALA A 51 22.58 -3.34 -29.23
N VAL A 52 22.14 -4.51 -29.71
CA VAL A 52 20.97 -5.22 -29.16
C VAL A 52 21.16 -5.58 -27.68
N SER A 53 22.35 -6.07 -27.31
CA SER A 53 22.66 -6.52 -25.94
C SER A 53 22.53 -5.39 -24.92
N ASP A 54 23.12 -4.23 -25.20
CA ASP A 54 23.04 -3.05 -24.33
C ASP A 54 21.60 -2.53 -24.26
N CYS A 55 20.90 -2.48 -25.40
CA CYS A 55 19.49 -2.07 -25.44
C CYS A 55 18.61 -2.97 -24.57
N LEU A 56 18.75 -4.30 -24.69
CA LEU A 56 17.99 -5.26 -23.88
C LEU A 56 18.33 -5.13 -22.39
N ARG A 57 19.59 -4.87 -22.04
CA ARG A 57 19.99 -4.64 -20.65
C ARG A 57 19.28 -3.42 -20.06
N ASP A 58 19.21 -2.32 -20.81
CA ASP A 58 18.54 -1.10 -20.37
C ASP A 58 17.03 -1.27 -20.30
N ALA A 59 16.41 -1.93 -21.28
CA ALA A 59 14.99 -2.26 -21.26
C ALA A 59 14.61 -3.11 -20.03
N ARG A 60 15.41 -4.14 -19.71
CA ARG A 60 15.22 -4.98 -18.51
C ARG A 60 15.42 -4.18 -17.22
N LYS A 61 16.39 -3.27 -17.19
CA LYS A 61 16.62 -2.37 -16.05
C LYS A 61 15.41 -1.46 -15.83
N SER A 62 14.89 -0.85 -16.89
CA SER A 62 13.69 0.00 -16.83
C SER A 62 12.48 -0.78 -16.32
N ARG A 63 12.21 -1.96 -16.88
CA ARG A 63 11.12 -2.84 -16.43
C ARG A 63 11.24 -3.16 -14.94
N ARG A 64 12.44 -3.55 -14.48
CA ARG A 64 12.66 -3.89 -13.07
C ARG A 64 12.35 -2.71 -12.16
N ILE A 65 12.87 -1.52 -12.46
CA ILE A 65 12.63 -0.32 -11.64
C ILE A 65 11.12 0.00 -11.56
N ALA A 66 10.43 -0.05 -12.70
CA ALA A 66 8.99 0.22 -12.72
C ALA A 66 8.19 -0.81 -11.91
N LEU A 67 8.47 -2.11 -12.09
CA LEU A 67 7.78 -3.16 -11.34
C LEU A 67 8.13 -3.18 -9.84
N ASP A 68 9.36 -2.81 -9.47
CA ASP A 68 9.79 -2.69 -8.09
C ASP A 68 9.03 -1.57 -7.36
N GLU A 69 8.78 -0.45 -8.05
CA GLU A 69 7.97 0.64 -7.50
C GLU A 69 6.51 0.21 -7.27
N LEU A 70 5.89 -0.45 -8.26
CA LEU A 70 4.54 -1.00 -8.10
C LEU A 70 4.46 -2.02 -6.95
N ARG A 71 5.50 -2.84 -6.80
CA ARG A 71 5.59 -3.80 -5.69
C ARG A 71 5.67 -3.11 -4.32
N ARG A 72 6.37 -1.98 -4.21
CA ARG A 72 6.39 -1.19 -2.96
C ARG A 72 5.01 -0.68 -2.61
N GLN A 73 4.26 -0.17 -3.60
CA GLN A 73 2.89 0.29 -3.42
C GLN A 73 1.98 -0.86 -2.94
N GLU A 74 2.09 -2.05 -3.54
CA GLU A 74 1.35 -3.23 -3.08
C GLU A 74 1.68 -3.63 -1.64
N ILE A 75 2.96 -3.55 -1.23
CA ILE A 75 3.37 -3.89 0.14
C ILE A 75 2.72 -2.94 1.14
N VAL A 76 2.77 -1.63 0.88
CA VAL A 76 2.14 -0.62 1.75
C VAL A 76 0.65 -0.88 1.87
N LEU A 77 -0.04 -1.10 0.74
CA LEU A 77 -1.47 -1.38 0.72
C LEU A 77 -1.84 -2.64 1.52
N ASN A 78 -1.04 -3.71 1.38
CA ASN A 78 -1.24 -4.96 2.10
C ASN A 78 -1.03 -4.80 3.61
N ASP A 79 -0.05 -3.99 4.02
CA ASP A 79 0.22 -3.72 5.43
C ASP A 79 -0.89 -2.91 6.07
N GLU A 80 -1.44 -1.91 5.37
CA GLU A 80 -2.61 -1.16 5.82
C GLU A 80 -3.83 -2.07 5.99
N GLU A 81 -4.11 -2.93 5.03
CA GLU A 81 -5.22 -3.88 5.11
C GLU A 81 -5.05 -4.87 6.28
N ARG A 82 -3.82 -5.33 6.53
CA ARG A 82 -3.51 -6.18 7.70
C ARG A 82 -3.80 -5.44 9.01
N ARG A 83 -3.43 -4.17 9.13
CA ARG A 83 -3.71 -3.35 10.32
C ARG A 83 -5.20 -3.16 10.54
N LEU A 84 -5.97 -2.90 9.48
CA LEU A 84 -7.42 -2.76 9.55
C LEU A 84 -8.11 -4.08 9.96
N LYS A 85 -7.70 -5.21 9.39
CA LYS A 85 -8.25 -6.52 9.78
C LYS A 85 -7.93 -6.86 11.24
N ALA A 86 -6.74 -6.51 11.71
CA ALA A 86 -6.34 -6.70 13.10
C ALA A 86 -7.19 -5.86 14.05
N SER A 87 -7.42 -4.57 13.75
CA SER A 87 -8.25 -3.69 14.59
C SER A 87 -9.71 -4.16 14.63
N GLN A 88 -10.27 -4.57 13.49
CA GLN A 88 -11.62 -5.16 13.42
C GLN A 88 -11.74 -6.48 14.18
N ALA A 89 -10.70 -7.31 14.20
CA ALA A 89 -10.69 -8.54 15.00
C ALA A 89 -10.71 -8.23 16.50
N VAL A 90 -9.92 -7.26 16.95
CA VAL A 90 -9.89 -6.81 18.36
C VAL A 90 -11.26 -6.26 18.77
N GLN A 91 -11.88 -5.41 17.95
CA GLN A 91 -13.23 -4.88 18.20
C GLN A 91 -14.27 -6.00 18.32
N ARG A 92 -14.23 -7.01 17.42
CA ARG A 92 -15.12 -8.17 17.51
C ARG A 92 -14.96 -8.94 18.81
N ILE A 93 -13.72 -9.14 19.26
CA ILE A 93 -13.44 -9.81 20.54
C ILE A 93 -14.01 -9.01 21.72
N GLN A 94 -13.78 -7.69 21.75
CA GLN A 94 -14.29 -6.82 22.81
C GLN A 94 -15.82 -6.83 22.86
N ASN A 95 -16.48 -6.72 21.70
CA ASN A 95 -17.94 -6.78 21.61
C ASN A 95 -18.49 -8.10 22.13
N ASN A 96 -17.84 -9.23 21.79
CA ASN A 96 -18.23 -10.54 22.30
C ASN A 96 -18.06 -10.63 23.82
N ILE A 97 -16.96 -10.14 24.38
CA ILE A 97 -16.72 -10.13 25.85
C ILE A 97 -17.78 -9.28 26.56
N SER A 98 -18.09 -8.09 26.04
CA SER A 98 -19.11 -7.21 26.60
C SER A 98 -20.52 -7.80 26.52
N GLN A 99 -20.82 -8.57 25.47
CA GLN A 99 -22.10 -9.29 25.33
C GLN A 99 -22.17 -10.56 26.20
N GLN A 100 -21.03 -11.18 26.50
CA GLN A 100 -20.94 -12.38 27.32
C GLN A 100 -20.83 -12.10 28.83
N ALA A 101 -20.72 -10.82 29.23
CA ALA A 101 -20.77 -10.43 30.65
C ALA A 101 -22.12 -10.88 31.25
N PRO A 102 -22.13 -11.81 32.22
CA PRO A 102 -23.37 -12.39 32.70
C PRO A 102 -24.19 -11.36 33.49
N ALA A 103 -25.48 -11.28 33.19
CA ALA A 103 -26.51 -10.92 34.16
C ALA A 103 -26.50 -11.97 35.29
N GLY A 104 -25.53 -11.88 36.21
CA GLY A 104 -25.31 -12.94 37.19
C GLY A 104 -24.09 -12.77 38.10
N ALA A 105 -23.78 -11.55 38.51
CA ALA A 105 -22.81 -11.31 39.59
C ALA A 105 -23.20 -10.08 40.43
N VAL A 106 -24.45 -10.06 40.91
CA VAL A 106 -24.85 -9.28 42.09
C VAL A 106 -25.84 -10.15 42.86
N GLN A 107 -25.32 -10.88 43.85
CA GLN A 107 -26.01 -11.36 45.04
C GLN A 107 -24.98 -11.89 46.03
#